data_AF-H3BVA8-F1
#
_entry.id   AF-H3BVA8-F1
#
_cell.length_a   1.000
_cell.length_b   1.000
_cell.length_c   1.000
_cell.angle_alpha   90.00
_cell.angle_beta   90.00
_cell.angle_gamma   90.00
#
_symmetry.space_group_name_H-M   'P 1'
#
loop_
_entity.id
_entity.type
_entity.pdbx_description
1 polymer ?
#
loop_
_entity_poly.entity_id
_entity_poly.type
_entity_poly.pdbx_seq_one_letter_code
_entity_poly.pdbx_strand_id
1 'polypeptide(L)'
;MLTQAAVRLVRGSLRKTSWAEWGHRELRLGQLAPFTAPHKDKSFSDQRSELKRRLKAEKKVAEKEAKQKELSEKQLSQATAAATNHTTDNGVGPEEESVDPNQYYKIRSQAIHQLKVNGEDPYPHKFHVDISLTDFIQKYSHLQPGDHLTDITLKVAGRIHAKRASGGKLIFYDLRGEGVKLQVMANSRNYKSEEEFIHINNKLRRGDIIGVQGNPGKTKKGELSIIPYEITLLSPCLHMLPHLHFGLKDKETRYR
;
A
#
# COMPACT_ATOMS: atom_id res chain seq x y z
N MET A 1 18.94 -55.78 26.72
CA MET A 1 19.17 -56.72 25.60
C MET A 1 18.30 -56.20 24.46
N LEU A 2 18.83 -55.79 23.28
CA LEU A 2 19.47 -56.62 22.24
C LEU A 2 18.50 -57.73 21.79
N THR A 3 18.11 -57.89 20.53
CA THR A 3 18.82 -57.69 19.23
C THR A 3 18.08 -56.68 18.29
N GLN A 4 18.60 -56.13 17.17
CA GLN A 4 19.22 -56.69 15.96
C GLN A 4 18.33 -57.73 15.22
N ALA A 5 18.19 -57.80 13.89
CA ALA A 5 18.66 -56.99 12.74
C ALA A 5 17.59 -57.10 11.60
N ALA A 6 17.74 -56.82 10.29
CA ALA A 6 18.88 -56.51 9.39
C ALA A 6 18.40 -55.77 8.10
N VAL A 7 19.29 -55.55 7.12
CA VAL A 7 19.03 -54.92 5.80
C VAL A 7 18.79 -55.95 4.70
N ARG A 8 17.97 -55.64 3.68
CA ARG A 8 18.06 -56.32 2.36
C ARG A 8 17.93 -55.33 1.20
N LEU A 9 18.94 -55.31 0.33
CA LEU A 9 19.04 -54.46 -0.85
C LEU A 9 18.91 -55.31 -2.11
N VAL A 10 18.13 -54.86 -3.10
CA VAL A 10 17.96 -55.53 -4.40
C VAL A 10 18.19 -54.54 -5.53
N ARG A 11 19.13 -54.87 -6.43
CA ARG A 11 19.35 -54.16 -7.70
C ARG A 11 18.49 -54.79 -8.79
N GLY A 12 17.85 -53.97 -9.62
CA GLY A 12 17.21 -54.37 -10.88
C GLY A 12 17.67 -53.45 -12.01
N SER A 13 17.91 -53.97 -13.20
CA SER A 13 18.56 -53.25 -14.31
C SER A 13 17.65 -53.05 -15.54
N LEU A 14 18.10 -52.17 -16.43
CA LEU A 14 17.44 -51.69 -17.65
C LEU A 14 16.79 -52.82 -18.48
N ARG A 15 15.65 -52.48 -19.11
CA ARG A 15 15.45 -52.75 -20.54
C ARG A 15 14.92 -51.50 -21.24
N LYS A 16 15.38 -51.27 -22.46
CA LYS A 16 14.82 -50.29 -23.39
C LYS A 16 13.71 -50.97 -24.20
N THR A 17 12.68 -50.23 -24.58
CA THR A 17 11.93 -50.47 -25.82
C THR A 17 11.85 -49.17 -26.60
N SER A 18 12.31 -49.23 -27.84
CA SER A 18 12.12 -48.20 -28.86
C SER A 18 11.19 -48.81 -29.90
N TRP A 19 10.16 -48.10 -30.31
CA TRP A 19 9.42 -48.44 -31.52
C TRP A 19 9.65 -47.34 -32.54
N ALA A 20 10.24 -47.74 -33.66
CA ALA A 20 10.03 -47.09 -34.94
C ALA A 20 8.56 -47.39 -35.38
N GLU A 21 8.00 -46.87 -36.46
CA GLU A 21 8.61 -46.37 -37.70
C GLU A 21 7.79 -45.18 -38.23
N TRP A 22 8.33 -44.50 -39.25
CA TRP A 22 7.69 -44.30 -40.55
C TRP A 22 8.72 -43.60 -41.45
N GLY A 23 9.03 -44.20 -42.59
CA GLY A 23 10.01 -43.64 -43.51
C GLY A 23 9.81 -44.14 -44.92
N HIS A 24 10.21 -43.34 -45.90
CA HIS A 24 10.31 -43.81 -47.28
C HIS A 24 11.27 -42.95 -48.10
N ARG A 25 12.44 -43.53 -48.45
CA ARG A 25 13.25 -43.34 -49.67
C ARG A 25 13.69 -41.90 -50.09
N GLU A 26 14.70 -41.69 -50.93
CA GLU A 26 15.46 -42.63 -51.78
C GLU A 26 16.96 -42.22 -51.89
N LEU A 27 17.80 -43.15 -52.35
CA LEU A 27 19.25 -42.92 -52.55
C LEU A 27 19.56 -42.42 -53.96
N ARG A 28 20.55 -41.52 -54.09
CA ARG A 28 21.40 -41.43 -55.30
C ARG A 28 22.80 -40.89 -54.99
N LEU A 29 23.74 -41.22 -55.86
CA LEU A 29 25.18 -41.12 -55.61
C LEU A 29 25.78 -39.75 -55.97
N GLY A 30 26.67 -39.27 -55.10
CA GLY A 30 28.01 -38.78 -55.42
C GLY A 30 28.19 -37.67 -56.47
N GLN A 31 28.53 -36.47 -56.00
CA GLN A 31 29.41 -35.53 -56.71
C GLN A 31 30.44 -34.95 -55.72
N LEU A 32 31.66 -34.70 -56.21
CA LEU A 32 32.79 -34.20 -55.42
C LEU A 32 32.71 -32.67 -55.29
N ALA A 33 32.79 -32.16 -54.06
CA ALA A 33 32.95 -30.73 -53.79
C ALA A 33 34.45 -30.39 -53.60
N PRO A 34 34.94 -29.23 -54.08
CA PRO A 34 36.37 -28.92 -54.11
C PRO A 34 36.93 -28.47 -52.75
N PHE A 35 38.26 -28.57 -52.66
CA PHE A 35 39.12 -28.19 -51.55
C PHE A 35 38.84 -26.78 -51.01
N THR A 36 38.35 -26.66 -49.78
CA THR A 36 38.14 -25.37 -49.12
C THR A 36 39.49 -24.77 -48.67
N ALA A 37 39.72 -23.50 -49.04
CA ALA A 37 40.96 -22.80 -48.71
C ALA A 37 41.16 -22.68 -47.18
N PRO A 38 42.43 -22.66 -46.70
CA PRO A 38 42.71 -22.55 -45.27
C PRO A 38 42.17 -21.25 -44.68
N HIS A 39 41.67 -21.34 -43.45
CA HIS A 39 41.13 -20.19 -42.72
C HIS A 39 42.21 -19.12 -42.55
N LYS A 40 41.98 -17.92 -43.10
CA LYS A 40 42.92 -16.81 -42.99
C LYS A 40 42.82 -16.21 -41.59
N ASP A 41 43.78 -16.52 -40.71
CA ASP A 41 43.78 -16.06 -39.33
C ASP A 41 43.65 -14.53 -39.25
N LYS A 42 42.68 -14.08 -38.45
CA LYS A 42 42.54 -12.64 -38.13
C LYS A 42 43.78 -12.19 -37.38
N SER A 43 44.40 -11.11 -37.85
CA SER A 43 45.68 -10.64 -37.31
C SER A 43 45.59 -10.40 -35.80
N PHE A 44 46.71 -10.61 -35.09
CA PHE A 44 46.83 -10.29 -33.66
C PHE A 44 46.49 -8.82 -33.35
N SER A 45 46.61 -7.92 -34.34
CA SER A 45 46.20 -6.52 -34.25
C SER A 45 44.68 -6.36 -34.13
N ASP A 46 43.92 -7.05 -34.99
CA ASP A 46 42.46 -6.98 -35.02
C ASP A 46 41.86 -7.54 -33.72
N GLN A 47 42.36 -8.70 -33.26
CA GLN A 47 41.95 -9.29 -31.98
C GLN A 47 42.18 -8.31 -30.82
N ARG A 48 43.35 -7.65 -30.78
CA ARG A 48 43.70 -6.66 -29.74
C ARG A 48 42.83 -5.40 -29.81
N SER A 49 42.42 -4.97 -31.00
CA SER A 49 41.50 -3.84 -31.19
C SER A 49 40.08 -4.17 -30.71
N GLU A 50 39.58 -5.37 -31.01
CA GLU A 50 38.25 -5.82 -30.62
C GLU A 50 38.14 -6.05 -29.11
N LEU A 51 39.18 -6.63 -28.48
CA LEU A 51 39.30 -6.73 -27.02
C LEU A 51 39.27 -5.34 -26.35
N LYS A 52 40.00 -4.37 -26.90
CA LYS A 52 40.01 -2.97 -26.42
C LYS A 52 38.63 -2.30 -26.57
N ARG A 53 37.84 -2.68 -27.57
CA ARG A 53 36.45 -2.23 -27.75
C ARG A 53 35.51 -2.84 -26.69
N ARG A 54 35.61 -4.14 -26.41
CA ARG A 54 34.80 -4.84 -25.39
C ARG A 54 35.06 -4.28 -23.98
N LEU A 55 36.33 -4.19 -23.58
CA LEU A 55 36.74 -3.60 -22.29
C LEU A 55 36.27 -2.14 -22.11
N LYS A 56 36.14 -1.37 -23.20
CA LYS A 56 35.59 0.01 -23.15
C LYS A 56 34.07 0.05 -23.07
N ALA A 57 33.36 -0.96 -23.60
CA ALA A 57 31.93 -1.12 -23.42
C ALA A 57 31.59 -1.59 -22.00
N GLU A 58 32.27 -2.64 -21.52
CA GLU A 58 32.13 -3.18 -20.16
C GLU A 58 32.40 -2.11 -19.10
N LYS A 59 33.47 -1.33 -19.22
CA LYS A 59 33.72 -0.19 -18.31
C LYS A 59 32.60 0.87 -18.35
N LYS A 60 31.98 1.14 -19.51
CA LYS A 60 30.84 2.05 -19.61
C LYS A 60 29.54 1.48 -19.02
N VAL A 61 29.35 0.16 -19.05
CA VAL A 61 28.23 -0.51 -18.38
C VAL A 61 28.45 -0.47 -16.86
N ALA A 62 29.63 -0.88 -16.38
CA ALA A 62 29.99 -0.82 -14.96
C ALA A 62 29.93 0.61 -14.39
N GLU A 63 30.37 1.64 -15.14
CA GLU A 63 30.25 3.04 -14.71
C GLU A 63 28.79 3.50 -14.60
N LYS A 64 27.92 3.06 -15.50
CA LYS A 64 26.47 3.33 -15.43
C LYS A 64 25.81 2.60 -14.27
N GLU A 65 26.11 1.31 -14.08
CA GLU A 65 25.60 0.52 -12.96
C GLU A 65 26.10 1.05 -11.62
N ALA A 66 27.35 1.48 -11.51
CA ALA A 66 27.88 2.12 -10.31
C ALA A 66 27.13 3.42 -10.01
N LYS A 67 26.94 4.30 -11.01
CA LYS A 67 26.15 5.54 -10.86
C LYS A 67 24.68 5.26 -10.52
N GLN A 68 24.09 4.20 -11.07
CA GLN A 68 22.70 3.82 -10.78
C GLN A 68 22.56 3.20 -9.38
N LYS A 69 23.54 2.42 -8.91
CA LYS A 69 23.63 1.93 -7.53
C LYS A 69 23.82 3.09 -6.56
N GLU A 70 24.78 3.98 -6.80
CA GLU A 70 25.04 5.18 -6.00
C GLU A 70 23.81 6.11 -5.92
N LEU A 71 23.05 6.26 -7.01
CA LEU A 71 21.76 6.97 -7.01
C LEU A 71 20.71 6.24 -6.17
N SER A 72 20.59 4.91 -6.29
CA SER A 72 19.65 4.12 -5.50
C SER A 72 20.00 4.09 -4.01
N GLU A 73 21.28 4.09 -3.65
CA GLU A 73 21.78 4.14 -2.27
C GLU A 73 21.59 5.55 -1.67
N LYS A 74 21.72 6.61 -2.47
CA LYS A 74 21.34 7.98 -2.06
C LYS A 74 19.83 8.12 -1.87
N GLN A 75 19.01 7.47 -2.70
CA GLN A 75 17.56 7.42 -2.49
C GLN A 75 17.19 6.58 -1.25
N LEU A 76 17.88 5.46 -1.01
CA LEU A 76 17.62 4.61 0.15
C LEU A 76 18.04 5.28 1.46
N SER A 77 19.17 5.99 1.47
CA SER A 77 19.63 6.76 2.64
C SER A 77 18.81 8.02 2.89
N GLN A 78 18.23 8.66 1.86
CA GLN A 78 17.21 9.69 2.03
C GLN A 78 15.90 9.11 2.59
N ALA A 79 15.48 7.92 2.15
CA ALA A 79 14.30 7.23 2.67
C ALA A 79 14.46 6.78 4.14
N THR A 80 15.64 6.29 4.54
CA THR A 80 15.90 5.96 5.96
C THR A 80 16.07 7.20 6.82
N ALA A 81 16.71 8.27 6.33
CA ALA A 81 16.77 9.56 7.04
C ALA A 81 15.37 10.18 7.26
N ALA A 82 14.44 10.01 6.30
CA ALA A 82 13.05 10.41 6.47
C ALA A 82 12.31 9.55 7.51
N ALA A 83 12.61 8.25 7.59
CA ALA A 83 11.99 7.35 8.56
C ALA A 83 12.37 7.68 10.03
N THR A 84 13.60 8.10 10.30
CA THR A 84 14.09 8.33 11.68
C THR A 84 13.69 9.70 12.25
N ASN A 85 13.16 10.63 11.44
CA ASN A 85 12.85 12.00 11.87
C ASN A 85 11.36 12.29 12.15
N HIS A 86 10.46 11.30 12.05
CA HIS A 86 9.03 11.47 12.36
C HIS A 86 8.73 11.43 13.88
N THR A 87 9.38 12.32 14.63
CA THR A 87 9.16 12.51 16.08
C THR A 87 8.99 13.99 16.46
N THR A 88 8.36 14.79 15.59
CA THR A 88 7.90 16.15 15.91
C THR A 88 6.58 16.50 15.21
N ASP A 89 5.80 17.33 15.89
CA ASP A 89 4.48 17.85 15.50
C ASP A 89 4.50 18.60 14.15
N ASN A 90 3.63 18.21 13.21
CA ASN A 90 2.94 19.10 12.27
C ASN A 90 1.84 18.34 11.47
N GLY A 91 0.92 19.09 10.86
CA GLY A 91 -0.33 18.54 10.32
C GLY A 91 -0.20 17.79 8.99
N VAL A 92 -0.78 16.58 8.89
CA VAL A 92 -0.89 15.81 7.64
C VAL A 92 -1.94 16.46 6.70
N GLY A 93 -1.45 17.34 5.83
CA GLY A 93 -2.19 18.08 4.80
C GLY A 93 -1.49 19.40 4.55
N PRO A 94 -0.69 19.52 3.48
CA PRO A 94 -1.18 19.30 2.11
C PRO A 94 -0.49 18.19 1.30
N GLU A 95 0.58 17.58 1.83
CA GLU A 95 1.54 16.83 0.99
C GLU A 95 0.93 15.62 0.27
N GLU A 96 0.02 14.87 0.90
CA GLU A 96 -0.65 13.71 0.29
C GLU A 96 -1.54 14.09 -0.92
N GLU A 97 -2.05 15.33 -1.01
CA GLU A 97 -2.86 15.78 -2.15
C GLU A 97 -2.00 16.24 -3.36
N SER A 98 -0.66 16.24 -3.24
CA SER A 98 0.26 16.48 -4.37
C SER A 98 0.81 15.21 -5.03
N VAL A 99 0.49 14.04 -4.49
CA VAL A 99 0.96 12.73 -4.98
C VAL A 99 0.13 12.25 -6.18
N ASP A 100 0.76 11.62 -7.17
CA ASP A 100 0.05 10.98 -8.29
C ASP A 100 -1.02 9.97 -7.77
N PRO A 101 -2.26 9.98 -8.30
CA PRO A 101 -3.32 9.08 -7.84
C PRO A 101 -2.98 7.58 -7.88
N ASN A 102 -2.13 7.15 -8.82
CA ASN A 102 -1.70 5.75 -8.95
C ASN A 102 -0.60 5.40 -7.94
N GLN A 103 0.29 6.36 -7.64
CA GLN A 103 1.26 6.25 -6.56
C GLN A 103 0.57 6.23 -5.19
N TYR A 104 -0.43 7.09 -4.96
CA TYR A 104 -1.28 7.05 -3.77
C TYR A 104 -1.93 5.67 -3.61
N TYR A 105 -2.54 5.15 -4.68
CA TYR A 105 -3.17 3.82 -4.68
C TYR A 105 -2.20 2.70 -4.31
N LYS A 106 -0.97 2.72 -4.84
CA LYS A 106 0.07 1.73 -4.50
C LYS A 106 0.45 1.80 -3.02
N ILE A 107 0.78 2.99 -2.52
CA ILE A 107 1.18 3.21 -1.11
C ILE A 107 0.05 2.82 -0.17
N ARG A 108 -1.18 3.25 -0.45
CA ARG A 108 -2.34 2.94 0.39
C ARG A 108 -2.67 1.45 0.36
N SER A 109 -2.60 0.79 -0.80
CA SER A 109 -2.79 -0.67 -0.90
C SER A 109 -1.73 -1.46 -0.13
N GLN A 110 -0.46 -1.02 -0.16
CA GLN A 110 0.62 -1.62 0.63
C GLN A 110 0.39 -1.43 2.14
N ALA A 111 0.01 -0.24 2.58
CA ALA A 111 -0.33 0.02 3.99
C ALA A 111 -1.49 -0.85 4.48
N ILE A 112 -2.58 -0.96 3.70
CA ILE A 112 -3.73 -1.81 4.05
C ILE A 112 -3.37 -3.32 3.97
N HIS A 113 -2.44 -3.73 3.12
CA HIS A 113 -1.90 -5.10 3.15
C HIS A 113 -1.10 -5.36 4.44
N GLN A 114 -0.25 -4.43 4.88
CA GLN A 114 0.50 -4.56 6.13
C GLN A 114 -0.43 -4.69 7.34
N LEU A 115 -1.53 -3.93 7.39
CA LEU A 115 -2.55 -4.09 8.45
C LEU A 115 -3.14 -5.50 8.49
N LYS A 116 -3.37 -6.15 7.34
CA LYS A 116 -3.84 -7.55 7.28
C LYS A 116 -2.77 -8.51 7.80
N VAL A 117 -1.50 -8.33 7.42
CA VAL A 117 -0.38 -9.15 7.90
C VAL A 117 -0.14 -8.99 9.39
N ASN A 118 -0.35 -7.78 9.94
CA ASN A 118 -0.26 -7.47 11.37
C ASN A 118 -1.46 -8.00 12.19
N GLY A 119 -2.53 -8.50 11.56
CA GLY A 119 -3.76 -8.92 12.24
C GLY A 119 -4.67 -7.76 12.69
N GLU A 120 -4.47 -6.54 12.20
CA GLU A 120 -5.24 -5.33 12.58
C GLU A 120 -6.63 -5.21 11.91
N ASP A 121 -7.12 -6.29 11.28
CA ASP A 121 -8.36 -6.39 10.49
C ASP A 121 -8.92 -5.06 9.93
N PRO A 122 -8.40 -4.56 8.78
CA PRO A 122 -8.90 -3.34 8.16
C PRO A 122 -10.27 -3.50 7.45
N TYR A 123 -10.95 -4.65 7.55
CA TYR A 123 -12.28 -4.90 6.96
C TYR A 123 -13.19 -5.69 7.92
N PRO A 124 -13.46 -5.18 9.14
CA PRO A 124 -14.13 -5.92 10.20
C PRO A 124 -15.55 -6.35 9.84
N HIS A 125 -15.87 -7.62 10.14
CA HIS A 125 -17.14 -8.26 9.77
C HIS A 125 -18.41 -7.54 10.22
N LYS A 126 -18.39 -6.88 11.38
CA LYS A 126 -19.57 -6.19 11.94
C LYS A 126 -19.18 -5.04 12.85
N PHE A 127 -19.74 -3.86 12.57
CA PHE A 127 -19.89 -2.76 13.53
C PHE A 127 -21.36 -2.64 13.93
N HIS A 128 -21.62 -2.33 15.21
CA HIS A 128 -22.96 -1.97 15.69
C HIS A 128 -23.11 -0.46 15.64
N VAL A 129 -24.15 0.03 14.98
CA VAL A 129 -24.51 1.44 14.93
C VAL A 129 -25.76 1.59 15.79
N ASP A 130 -25.72 2.49 16.77
CA ASP A 130 -26.78 2.65 17.76
C ASP A 130 -27.81 3.71 17.32
N ILE A 131 -27.40 4.63 16.43
CA ILE A 131 -28.21 5.76 15.95
C ILE A 131 -27.70 6.22 14.57
N SER A 132 -28.61 6.70 13.69
CA SER A 132 -28.22 7.30 12.41
C SER A 132 -27.56 8.67 12.61
N LEU A 133 -26.85 9.18 11.59
CA LEU A 133 -26.28 10.53 11.66
C LEU A 133 -27.39 11.59 11.69
N THR A 134 -28.49 11.37 10.98
CA THR A 134 -29.66 12.25 10.92
C THR A 134 -30.35 12.34 12.28
N ASP A 135 -30.63 11.20 12.92
CA ASP A 135 -31.25 11.14 14.25
C ASP A 135 -30.32 11.72 15.32
N PHE A 136 -29.01 11.49 15.23
CA PHE A 136 -28.02 12.10 16.14
C PHE A 136 -28.06 13.63 16.04
N ILE A 137 -28.07 14.18 14.82
CA ILE A 137 -28.12 15.62 14.59
C ILE A 137 -29.45 16.19 15.12
N GLN A 138 -30.59 15.57 14.80
CA GLN A 138 -31.89 15.99 15.30
C GLN A 138 -31.92 16.00 16.84
N LYS A 139 -31.53 14.88 17.47
CA LYS A 139 -31.59 14.68 18.92
C LYS A 139 -30.67 15.61 19.70
N TYR A 140 -29.44 15.86 19.23
CA TYR A 140 -28.43 16.64 19.97
C TYR A 140 -28.21 18.07 19.47
N SER A 141 -28.95 18.51 18.44
CA SER A 141 -28.94 19.88 17.91
C SER A 141 -29.09 20.97 18.98
N HIS A 142 -29.87 20.72 20.04
CA HIS A 142 -30.26 21.66 21.09
C HIS A 142 -29.15 22.00 22.12
N LEU A 143 -28.03 21.27 22.13
CA LEU A 143 -26.93 21.50 23.07
C LEU A 143 -26.34 22.91 22.97
N GLN A 144 -25.76 23.43 24.06
CA GLN A 144 -25.10 24.74 24.10
C GLN A 144 -23.61 24.66 23.69
N PRO A 145 -23.00 25.76 23.20
CA PRO A 145 -21.60 25.74 22.78
C PRO A 145 -20.64 25.48 23.95
N GLY A 146 -19.99 24.32 23.94
CA GLY A 146 -19.13 23.84 25.03
C GLY A 146 -19.67 22.60 25.76
N ASP A 147 -20.93 22.22 25.55
CA ASP A 147 -21.54 21.04 26.17
C ASP A 147 -20.85 19.73 25.78
N HIS A 148 -20.84 18.77 26.71
CA HIS A 148 -20.30 17.43 26.53
C HIS A 148 -21.05 16.45 27.45
N LEU A 149 -21.84 15.54 26.87
CA LEU A 149 -22.67 14.58 27.60
C LEU A 149 -21.89 13.31 27.90
N THR A 150 -21.11 13.33 28.98
CA THR A 150 -20.25 12.19 29.40
C THR A 150 -21.04 10.96 29.85
N ASP A 151 -22.31 11.12 30.19
CA ASP A 151 -23.27 10.09 30.57
C ASP A 151 -23.82 9.31 29.36
N ILE A 152 -23.88 9.93 28.18
CA ILE A 152 -24.38 9.31 26.95
C ILE A 152 -23.22 8.86 26.07
N THR A 153 -23.06 7.56 25.86
CA THR A 153 -22.16 6.98 24.84
C THR A 153 -22.98 6.38 23.70
N LEU A 154 -22.59 6.65 22.46
CA LEU A 154 -23.27 6.19 21.24
C LEU A 154 -22.27 5.76 20.16
N LYS A 155 -22.69 4.81 19.32
CA LYS A 155 -21.98 4.39 18.10
C LYS A 155 -22.65 4.94 16.85
N VAL A 156 -21.89 5.70 16.07
CA VAL A 156 -22.25 6.18 14.72
C VAL A 156 -21.24 5.68 13.69
N ALA A 157 -21.57 5.73 12.40
CA ALA A 157 -20.64 5.39 11.32
C ALA A 157 -20.81 6.32 10.12
N GLY A 158 -19.79 6.43 9.27
CA GLY A 158 -19.84 7.25 8.07
C GLY A 158 -18.51 7.30 7.31
N ARG A 159 -18.45 8.12 6.26
CA ARG A 159 -17.24 8.36 5.46
C ARG A 159 -16.52 9.63 5.94
N ILE A 160 -15.21 9.55 6.13
CA ILE A 160 -14.35 10.73 6.34
C ILE A 160 -14.32 11.56 5.05
N HIS A 161 -14.91 12.75 5.06
CA HIS A 161 -14.89 13.67 3.92
C HIS A 161 -13.68 14.62 3.95
N ALA A 162 -13.26 15.01 5.16
CA ALA A 162 -12.04 15.78 5.44
C ALA A 162 -11.44 15.39 6.81
N LYS A 163 -10.12 15.58 6.94
CA LYS A 163 -9.32 15.38 8.16
C LYS A 163 -8.51 16.65 8.40
N ARG A 164 -8.50 17.17 9.64
CA ARG A 164 -7.83 18.45 9.99
C ARG A 164 -7.19 18.35 11.38
N ALA A 165 -5.86 18.40 11.45
CA ALA A 165 -5.16 18.50 12.73
C ALA A 165 -5.24 19.92 13.31
N SER A 166 -5.11 20.03 14.63
CA SER A 166 -5.11 21.29 15.39
C SER A 166 -4.04 21.22 16.50
N GLY A 167 -2.82 20.86 16.09
CA GLY A 167 -1.75 20.37 16.96
C GLY A 167 -1.90 18.88 17.27
N GLY A 168 -0.79 18.22 17.64
CA GLY A 168 -0.72 16.76 17.77
C GLY A 168 -1.71 16.05 18.72
N LYS A 169 -2.42 16.76 19.61
CA LYS A 169 -3.41 16.16 20.55
C LYS A 169 -4.89 16.40 20.19
N LEU A 170 -5.19 17.10 19.09
CA LEU A 170 -6.57 17.42 18.68
C LEU A 170 -6.73 17.33 17.16
N ILE A 171 -7.59 16.42 16.70
CA ILE A 171 -7.87 16.19 15.28
C ILE A 171 -9.38 16.22 15.05
N PHE A 172 -9.79 16.92 13.98
CA PHE A 172 -11.17 17.02 13.54
C PHE A 172 -11.39 16.18 12.28
N TYR A 173 -12.48 15.43 12.24
CA TYR A 173 -12.97 14.79 11.02
C TYR A 173 -14.35 15.32 10.64
N ASP A 174 -14.58 15.56 9.35
CA ASP A 174 -15.91 15.80 8.76
C ASP A 174 -16.47 14.44 8.35
N LEU A 175 -17.36 13.86 9.16
CA LEU A 175 -17.97 12.55 8.95
C LEU A 175 -19.30 12.73 8.20
N ARG A 176 -19.48 12.04 7.07
CA ARG A 176 -20.68 12.15 6.24
C ARG A 176 -21.31 10.82 5.91
N GLY A 177 -22.64 10.84 5.84
CA GLY A 177 -23.55 9.75 5.50
C GLY A 177 -24.95 10.35 5.40
N GLU A 178 -25.92 9.63 4.80
CA GLU A 178 -27.34 10.03 4.75
C GLU A 178 -27.62 11.42 4.09
N GLY A 179 -26.62 12.05 3.45
CA GLY A 179 -26.68 13.43 2.95
C GLY A 179 -26.30 14.51 3.98
N VAL A 180 -26.14 14.15 5.25
CA VAL A 180 -25.79 15.06 6.36
C VAL A 180 -24.28 15.05 6.67
N LYS A 181 -23.86 15.95 7.58
CA LYS A 181 -22.50 16.00 8.14
C LYS A 181 -22.52 16.03 9.67
N LEU A 182 -21.57 15.35 10.31
CA LEU A 182 -21.30 15.40 11.74
C LEU A 182 -19.80 15.59 11.96
N GLN A 183 -19.42 16.45 12.91
CA GLN A 183 -18.01 16.60 13.27
C GLN A 183 -17.59 15.52 14.27
N VAL A 184 -16.43 14.89 14.05
CA VAL A 184 -15.75 14.11 15.10
C VAL A 184 -14.65 14.99 15.68
N MET A 185 -14.70 15.28 16.98
CA MET A 185 -13.68 16.05 17.70
C MET A 185 -12.78 15.10 18.48
N ALA A 186 -11.82 14.48 17.80
CA ALA A 186 -10.89 13.52 18.39
C ALA A 186 -9.83 14.26 19.23
N ASN A 187 -9.96 14.17 20.55
CA ASN A 187 -9.04 14.75 21.53
C ASN A 187 -8.32 13.61 22.28
N SER A 188 -6.99 13.63 22.35
CA SER A 188 -6.22 12.56 23.01
C SER A 188 -6.59 12.38 24.49
N ARG A 189 -7.11 13.41 25.16
CA ARG A 189 -7.58 13.36 26.55
C ARG A 189 -8.90 12.61 26.75
N ASN A 190 -9.66 12.39 25.69
CA ASN A 190 -10.98 11.73 25.73
C ASN A 190 -10.95 10.33 25.08
N TYR A 191 -9.84 10.00 24.41
CA TYR A 191 -9.63 8.75 23.71
C TYR A 191 -9.16 7.63 24.68
N LYS A 192 -9.35 6.37 24.29
CA LYS A 192 -9.04 5.18 25.10
C LYS A 192 -7.59 5.10 25.61
N SER A 193 -6.60 5.52 24.80
CA SER A 193 -5.23 5.82 25.24
C SER A 193 -4.55 6.82 24.30
N GLU A 194 -3.41 7.40 24.69
CA GLU A 194 -2.68 8.32 23.80
C GLU A 194 -1.96 7.57 22.65
N GLU A 195 -1.50 6.35 22.90
CA GLU A 195 -0.89 5.45 21.92
C GLU A 195 -1.92 5.01 20.87
N GLU A 196 -3.11 4.58 21.31
CA GLU A 196 -4.20 4.21 20.40
C GLU A 196 -4.73 5.42 19.62
N PHE A 197 -4.75 6.60 20.24
CA PHE A 197 -5.07 7.86 19.56
C PHE A 197 -4.05 8.17 18.45
N ILE A 198 -2.75 8.08 18.72
CA ILE A 198 -1.71 8.28 17.70
C ILE A 198 -1.84 7.23 16.60
N HIS A 199 -2.00 5.96 16.96
CA HIS A 199 -2.12 4.84 16.02
C HIS A 199 -3.31 4.97 15.06
N ILE A 200 -4.52 5.23 15.58
CA ILE A 200 -5.71 5.37 14.72
C ILE A 200 -5.59 6.60 13.82
N ASN A 201 -5.10 7.72 14.35
CA ASN A 201 -4.96 8.94 13.57
C ASN A 201 -3.87 8.82 12.49
N ASN A 202 -2.83 8.01 12.71
CA ASN A 202 -1.83 7.66 11.70
C ASN A 202 -2.38 6.67 10.65
N LYS A 203 -3.31 5.78 11.01
CA LYS A 203 -3.97 4.82 10.12
C LYS A 203 -5.02 5.46 9.18
N LEU A 204 -5.81 6.41 9.68
CA LEU A 204 -6.97 6.99 8.96
C LEU A 204 -6.61 8.02 7.88
N ARG A 205 -7.40 8.04 6.80
CA ARG A 205 -7.29 8.92 5.63
C ARG A 205 -8.64 9.45 5.13
N ARG A 206 -8.56 10.52 4.33
CA ARG A 206 -9.70 11.10 3.62
C ARG A 206 -10.32 10.04 2.70
N GLY A 207 -11.61 9.80 2.85
CA GLY A 207 -12.38 8.82 2.10
C GLY A 207 -12.67 7.50 2.84
N ASP A 208 -11.96 7.17 3.92
CA ASP A 208 -12.21 5.94 4.70
C ASP A 208 -13.64 5.89 5.27
N ILE A 209 -14.21 4.70 5.41
CA ILE A 209 -15.38 4.44 6.25
C ILE A 209 -14.91 4.12 7.67
N ILE A 210 -15.45 4.83 8.66
CA ILE A 210 -15.16 4.62 10.08
C ILE A 210 -16.44 4.44 10.90
N GLY A 211 -16.31 3.67 11.97
CA GLY A 211 -17.22 3.64 13.11
C GLY A 211 -16.64 4.48 14.24
N VAL A 212 -17.49 5.15 15.00
CA VAL A 212 -17.09 6.06 16.08
C VAL A 212 -17.94 5.78 17.30
N GLN A 213 -17.31 5.37 18.41
CA GLN A 213 -17.93 5.26 19.72
C GLN A 213 -17.56 6.50 20.54
N GLY A 214 -18.54 7.25 21.01
CA GLY A 214 -18.26 8.50 21.72
C GLY A 214 -19.47 9.22 22.32
N ASN A 215 -19.18 10.37 22.93
CA ASN A 215 -20.14 11.22 23.63
C ASN A 215 -20.67 12.34 22.72
N PRO A 216 -21.96 12.67 22.74
CA PRO A 216 -22.47 13.89 22.14
C PRO A 216 -21.89 15.14 22.81
N GLY A 217 -21.61 16.17 22.02
CA GLY A 217 -21.21 17.48 22.54
C GLY A 217 -21.19 18.55 21.45
N LYS A 218 -20.85 19.77 21.83
CA LYS A 218 -20.80 20.90 20.88
C LYS A 218 -19.56 21.73 21.15
N THR A 219 -18.81 22.07 20.11
CA THR A 219 -17.58 22.85 20.25
C THR A 219 -17.86 24.25 20.81
N LYS A 220 -16.83 24.92 21.35
CA LYS A 220 -16.91 26.34 21.76
C LYS A 220 -17.30 27.29 20.60
N LYS A 221 -17.29 26.82 19.35
CA LYS A 221 -17.73 27.56 18.14
C LYS A 221 -19.17 27.22 17.72
N GLY A 222 -19.89 26.41 18.49
CA GLY A 222 -21.28 26.02 18.22
C GLY A 222 -21.48 24.85 17.25
N GLU A 223 -20.41 24.30 16.67
CA GLU A 223 -20.51 23.13 15.78
C GLU A 223 -20.76 21.85 16.59
N LEU A 224 -21.82 21.10 16.24
CA LEU A 224 -22.23 19.85 16.87
C LEU A 224 -21.24 18.73 16.53
N SER A 225 -20.81 17.99 17.54
CA SER A 225 -19.77 16.97 17.43
C SER A 225 -20.08 15.70 18.20
N ILE A 226 -19.42 14.61 17.81
CA ILE A 226 -19.16 13.46 18.68
C ILE A 226 -17.71 13.51 19.17
N ILE A 227 -17.50 13.32 20.47
CA ILE A 227 -16.18 13.22 21.11
C ILE A 227 -15.87 11.73 21.22
N PRO A 228 -14.90 11.18 20.47
CA PRO A 228 -14.67 9.75 20.42
C PRO A 228 -13.87 9.25 21.62
N TYR A 229 -14.36 8.17 22.22
CA TYR A 229 -13.56 7.27 23.05
C TYR A 229 -12.76 6.30 22.16
N GLU A 230 -13.39 5.80 21.09
CA GLU A 230 -12.78 4.90 20.11
C GLU A 230 -13.26 5.24 18.68
N ILE A 231 -12.36 5.11 17.71
CA ILE A 231 -12.67 5.11 16.27
C ILE A 231 -12.16 3.80 15.67
N THR A 232 -13.03 3.09 14.96
CA THR A 232 -12.72 1.83 14.27
C THR A 232 -12.68 2.07 12.76
N LEU A 233 -11.61 1.63 12.08
CA LEU A 233 -11.59 1.58 10.61
C LEU A 233 -12.48 0.44 10.12
N LEU A 234 -13.49 0.74 9.29
CA LEU A 234 -14.44 -0.26 8.79
C LEU A 234 -14.21 -0.64 7.32
N SER A 235 -13.77 0.32 6.50
CA SER A 235 -13.36 0.05 5.11
C SER A 235 -12.49 1.21 4.60
N PRO A 236 -11.19 0.99 4.34
CA PRO A 236 -10.28 2.03 3.88
C PRO A 236 -10.56 2.42 2.43
N CYS A 237 -10.42 3.71 2.12
CA CYS A 237 -10.35 4.16 0.74
C CYS A 237 -8.93 3.97 0.21
N LEU A 238 -8.80 3.34 -0.96
CA LEU A 238 -7.51 3.08 -1.60
C LEU A 238 -7.13 4.14 -2.63
N HIS A 239 -8.10 4.90 -3.16
CA HIS A 239 -7.87 5.94 -4.18
C HIS A 239 -7.98 7.33 -3.57
N MET A 240 -7.18 8.27 -4.08
CA MET A 240 -7.31 9.68 -3.72
C MET A 240 -8.65 10.24 -4.26
N LEU A 241 -9.47 10.82 -3.38
CA LEU A 241 -10.74 11.42 -3.77
C LEU A 241 -10.53 12.79 -4.46
N PRO A 242 -11.35 13.13 -5.49
CA PRO A 242 -11.30 14.43 -6.16
C PRO A 242 -11.28 15.63 -5.20
N HIS A 243 -10.56 16.67 -5.58
CA HIS A 243 -10.26 17.80 -4.70
C HIS A 243 -11.52 18.62 -4.33
N LEU A 244 -11.62 18.99 -3.05
CA LEU A 244 -12.81 19.63 -2.45
C LEU A 244 -13.19 20.96 -3.13
N HIS A 245 -12.24 21.71 -3.67
CA HIS A 245 -12.49 23.03 -4.28
C HIS A 245 -13.25 22.98 -5.60
N PHE A 246 -13.00 21.96 -6.42
CA PHE A 246 -13.58 21.86 -7.77
C PHE A 246 -14.74 20.87 -7.84
N GLY A 247 -14.75 19.86 -6.96
CA GLY A 247 -15.72 18.78 -6.98
C GLY A 247 -15.61 17.91 -8.25
N LEU A 248 -16.52 16.94 -8.38
CA LEU A 248 -16.60 16.11 -9.57
C LEU A 248 -17.52 16.77 -10.60
N LYS A 249 -16.93 17.48 -11.58
CA LYS A 249 -17.67 18.22 -12.63
C LYS A 249 -17.81 17.46 -13.95
N ASP A 250 -16.84 16.62 -14.29
CA ASP A 250 -16.88 15.82 -15.52
C ASP A 250 -18.14 14.93 -15.56
N LYS A 251 -18.73 14.78 -16.74
CA LYS A 251 -19.96 13.99 -16.93
C LYS A 251 -19.65 12.51 -17.02
N GLU A 252 -18.58 12.11 -17.68
CA GLU A 252 -18.30 10.69 -17.91
C GLU A 252 -17.92 9.98 -16.61
N THR A 253 -17.07 10.60 -15.80
CA THR A 253 -16.69 10.15 -14.44
C THR A 253 -17.85 10.25 -13.43
N ARG A 254 -18.98 10.88 -13.79
CA ARG A 254 -20.22 10.93 -12.98
C ARG A 254 -21.26 9.87 -13.36
N TYR A 255 -21.11 9.22 -14.51
CA TYR A 255 -22.04 8.24 -15.06
C TYR A 255 -21.45 6.82 -15.12
N ARG A 256 -20.20 6.64 -14.66
CA ARG A 256 -19.44 5.40 -14.58
C ARG A 256 -19.01 5.13 -13.15
#